data_AF-A0A643FIJ8-F1
#
_entry.id   AF-A0A643FIJ8-F1
#
_cell.length_a   1.000
_cell.length_b   1.000
_cell.length_c   1.000
_cell.angle_alpha   90.00
_cell.angle_beta   90.00
_cell.angle_gamma   90.00
#
_symmetry.space_group_name_H-M   'P 1'
#
loop_
_entity.id
_entity.type
_entity.pdbx_description
1 polymer ?
#
loop_
_entity_poly.entity_id
_entity_poly.type
_entity_poly.pdbx_seq_one_letter_code
_entity_poly.pdbx_strand_id
1 'polypeptide(L)'
;MSGQQLVNVFLADTPPPVRIIFIEQLSALIGKSCTTIRTFATCEKYKDRNLIPRPFKMPGSRRLCWYERDVLEWIESTRPAEPPPSRRPRGRPTKAEQLARQRWANSAGGR
;
A
#
# COMPACT_ATOMS: atom_id res chain seq x y z
N MET A 1 3.53 -53.01 13.95
CA MET A 1 4.40 -51.84 13.87
C MET A 1 3.62 -50.65 14.40
N SER A 2 4.17 -50.03 15.44
CA SER A 2 3.75 -48.77 16.07
C SER A 2 3.32 -47.73 15.04
N GLY A 3 2.36 -46.84 15.26
CA GLY A 3 1.94 -46.20 16.49
C GLY A 3 1.69 -44.73 16.11
N GLN A 4 0.45 -44.29 16.27
CA GLN A 4 0.03 -42.91 16.55
C GLN A 4 0.99 -41.79 16.12
N GLN A 5 0.77 -41.19 14.94
CA GLN A 5 1.29 -39.84 14.66
C GLN A 5 0.27 -39.02 13.86
N LEU A 6 -0.78 -38.59 14.56
CA LEU A 6 -1.59 -37.43 14.19
C LEU A 6 -1.98 -36.69 15.47
N VAL A 7 -0.99 -36.17 16.19
CA VAL A 7 -1.20 -35.17 17.23
C VAL A 7 -0.30 -33.98 16.93
N ASN A 8 -0.89 -32.78 16.99
CA ASN A 8 -0.29 -31.45 16.89
C ASN A 8 -0.16 -30.78 15.50
N VAL A 9 -1.31 -30.37 14.94
CA VAL A 9 -1.41 -29.14 14.13
C VAL A 9 -2.45 -28.20 14.77
N PHE A 10 -2.28 -27.89 16.05
CA PHE A 10 -3.11 -26.89 16.77
C PHE A 10 -2.28 -26.08 17.77
N LEU A 11 -0.99 -25.85 17.47
CA LEU A 11 -0.16 -24.97 18.30
C LEU A 11 -0.17 -23.56 17.71
N ALA A 12 -0.84 -22.67 18.47
CA ALA A 12 -0.85 -21.21 18.40
C ALA A 12 -1.93 -20.53 17.53
N ASP A 13 -3.21 -20.84 17.76
CA ASP A 13 -4.30 -19.88 17.50
C ASP A 13 -4.64 -19.11 18.78
N THR A 14 -3.62 -18.53 19.43
CA THR A 14 -3.90 -17.43 20.36
C THR A 14 -3.93 -16.19 19.48
N PRO A 15 -5.07 -15.48 19.34
CA PRO A 15 -5.07 -14.26 18.58
C PRO A 15 -3.99 -13.36 19.16
N PRO A 16 -3.13 -12.76 18.32
CA PRO A 16 -2.05 -11.91 18.81
C PRO A 16 -2.66 -10.85 19.75
N PRO A 17 -1.96 -10.50 20.83
CA PRO A 17 -2.49 -9.55 21.81
C PRO A 17 -2.95 -8.29 21.11
N VAL A 18 -4.17 -7.85 21.42
CA VAL A 18 -4.77 -6.66 20.79
C VAL A 18 -3.93 -5.44 21.18
N ARG A 19 -3.12 -4.97 20.24
CA ARG A 19 -2.28 -3.80 20.43
C ARG A 19 -2.95 -2.56 19.86
N ILE A 20 -3.16 -1.58 20.72
CA ILE A 20 -3.68 -0.26 20.35
C ILE A 20 -2.48 0.68 20.19
N ILE A 21 -2.46 1.40 19.07
CA ILE A 21 -1.44 2.41 18.78
C ILE A 21 -2.06 3.80 18.68
N PHE A 22 -1.26 4.80 19.02
CA PHE A 22 -1.63 6.22 18.92
C PHE A 22 -0.93 6.90 17.74
N ILE A 23 -1.24 8.19 17.55
CA ILE A 23 -0.76 9.01 16.44
C ILE A 23 0.78 8.96 16.32
N GLU A 24 1.50 9.01 17.44
CA GLU A 24 2.96 9.00 17.46
C GLU A 24 3.54 7.70 16.87
N GLN A 25 2.93 6.56 17.19
CA GLN A 25 3.35 5.26 16.67
C GLN A 25 2.91 5.08 15.22
N LEU A 26 1.69 5.51 14.87
CA LEU A 26 1.21 5.50 13.49
C LEU A 26 2.08 6.37 12.57
N SER A 27 2.56 7.51 13.08
CA SER A 27 3.50 8.41 12.39
C SER A 27 4.78 7.67 12.01
N ALA A 28 5.35 6.89 12.93
CA ALA A 28 6.54 6.10 12.67
C ALA A 28 6.30 4.99 11.63
N LEU A 29 5.11 4.36 11.64
CA LEU A 29 4.78 3.28 10.71
C LEU A 29 4.53 3.77 9.27
N ILE A 30 3.77 4.85 9.09
CA ILE A 30 3.37 5.36 7.77
C ILE A 30 4.39 6.37 7.22
N GLY A 31 5.27 6.92 8.07
CA GLY A 31 6.24 7.95 7.70
C GLY A 31 5.62 9.33 7.43
N LYS A 32 4.45 9.61 8.04
CA LYS A 32 3.77 10.92 7.96
C LYS A 32 3.85 11.63 9.29
N SER A 33 3.89 12.97 9.30
CA SER A 33 3.92 13.73 10.55
C SER A 33 2.62 13.54 11.36
N CYS A 34 2.72 13.63 12.70
CA CYS A 34 1.56 13.59 13.59
C CYS A 34 0.48 14.61 13.22
N THR A 35 0.88 15.82 12.81
CA THR A 35 -0.06 16.88 12.41
C THR A 35 -0.83 16.50 11.15
N THR A 36 -0.13 15.98 10.13
CA THR A 36 -0.76 15.51 8.89
C THR A 36 -1.75 14.38 9.16
N ILE A 37 -1.39 13.43 10.02
CA ILE A 37 -2.28 12.33 10.42
C ILE A 37 -3.54 12.86 11.09
N ARG A 38 -3.43 13.84 12.00
CA ARG A 38 -4.60 14.49 12.62
C ARG A 38 -5.51 15.12 11.56
N THR A 39 -4.94 15.89 10.63
CA THR A 39 -5.70 16.51 9.53
C THR A 39 -6.44 15.46 8.70
N PHE A 40 -5.78 14.37 8.33
CA PHE A 40 -6.42 13.30 7.55
C PHE A 40 -7.52 12.57 8.34
N ALA A 41 -7.36 12.45 9.66
CA ALA A 41 -8.33 11.80 10.52
C ALA A 41 -9.58 12.67 10.81
N THR A 42 -9.43 14.00 10.87
CA THR A 42 -10.51 14.89 11.33
C THR A 42 -11.15 15.74 10.25
N CYS A 43 -10.45 16.09 9.17
CA CYS A 43 -11.01 16.94 8.13
C CYS A 43 -11.89 16.13 7.16
N GLU A 44 -13.15 16.53 7.02
CA GLU A 44 -14.14 15.86 6.16
C GLU A 44 -13.69 15.72 4.71
N LYS A 45 -12.95 16.72 4.18
CA LYS A 45 -12.35 16.70 2.84
C LYS A 45 -11.54 15.44 2.53
N TYR A 46 -10.92 14.85 3.56
CA TYR A 46 -10.02 13.71 3.43
C TYR A 46 -10.61 12.41 3.99
N LYS A 47 -11.80 12.45 4.59
CA LYS A 47 -12.43 11.30 5.26
C LYS A 47 -12.68 10.12 4.33
N ASP A 48 -12.99 10.40 3.06
CA ASP A 48 -13.25 9.39 2.03
C ASP A 48 -12.02 9.07 1.19
N ARG A 49 -10.92 9.78 1.39
CA ARG A 49 -9.65 9.47 0.73
C ARG A 49 -8.93 8.46 1.62
N ASN A 50 -8.73 7.24 1.12
CA ASN A 50 -8.03 6.14 1.80
C ASN A 50 -6.52 6.47 2.05
N LEU A 51 -6.24 7.56 2.77
CA LEU A 51 -4.92 8.14 2.99
C LEU A 51 -4.27 7.62 4.28
N ILE A 52 -5.10 7.22 5.24
CA ILE A 52 -4.73 6.61 6.52
C ILE A 52 -5.80 5.58 6.90
N PRO A 53 -5.46 4.58 7.74
CA PRO A 53 -6.44 3.67 8.31
C PRO A 53 -7.47 4.43 9.17
N ARG A 54 -8.70 3.89 9.25
CA ARG A 54 -9.79 4.57 9.98
C ARG A 54 -9.50 4.62 11.48
N PRO A 55 -9.52 5.81 12.10
CA PRO A 55 -9.33 5.92 13.55
C PRO A 55 -10.59 5.51 14.30
N PHE A 56 -10.40 5.09 15.56
CA PHE A 56 -11.47 5.02 16.55
C PHE A 56 -11.08 5.81 17.81
N LYS A 57 -12.05 5.99 18.72
CA LYS A 57 -11.85 6.61 20.03
C LYS A 57 -12.15 5.59 21.12
N MET A 58 -11.29 5.51 22.12
CA MET A 58 -11.57 4.71 23.31
C MET A 58 -12.57 5.42 24.23
N PRO A 59 -13.45 4.68 24.93
CA PRO A 59 -14.31 5.26 25.95
C PRO A 59 -13.45 5.98 27.01
N GLY A 60 -13.83 7.21 27.35
CA GLY A 60 -13.09 8.05 28.32
C GLY A 60 -11.82 8.72 27.79
N SER A 61 -11.40 8.44 26.55
CA SER A 61 -10.22 9.06 25.94
C SER A 61 -10.59 10.00 24.79
N ARG A 62 -9.93 11.16 24.76
CA ARG A 62 -10.03 12.11 23.63
C ARG A 62 -9.03 11.82 22.52
N ARG A 63 -8.11 10.87 22.73
CA ARG A 63 -7.05 10.54 21.77
C ARG A 63 -7.59 9.67 20.64
N LEU A 64 -7.09 9.91 19.43
CA LEU A 64 -7.30 9.01 18.30
C LEU A 64 -6.39 7.80 18.43
N CYS A 65 -6.94 6.63 18.16
CA CYS A 65 -6.25 5.36 18.25
C CYS A 65 -6.64 4.42 17.11
N TRP A 66 -5.78 3.43 16.88
CA TRP A 66 -5.92 2.40 15.86
C TRP A 66 -5.52 1.05 16.43
N TYR A 67 -6.07 -0.01 15.86
CA TYR A 67 -5.54 -1.35 16.08
C TYR A 67 -4.32 -1.52 15.20
N GLU A 68 -3.22 -2.00 15.79
CA GLU A 68 -1.99 -2.24 15.05
C GLU A 68 -2.23 -3.19 13.86
N ARG A 69 -3.00 -4.25 14.08
CA ARG A 69 -3.38 -5.22 13.03
C ARG A 69 -3.99 -4.54 11.81
N ASP A 70 -5.00 -3.68 11.99
CA ASP A 70 -5.71 -3.03 10.89
C ASP A 70 -4.79 -2.07 10.12
N VAL A 71 -3.84 -1.45 10.82
CA VAL A 71 -2.84 -0.57 10.20
C VAL A 71 -1.88 -1.38 9.34
N LEU A 72 -1.43 -2.53 9.82
CA LEU A 72 -0.55 -3.43 9.07
C LEU A 72 -1.27 -4.04 7.86
N GLU A 73 -2.50 -4.53 8.05
CA GLU A 73 -3.37 -5.03 6.97
C GLU A 73 -3.62 -3.94 5.91
N TRP A 74 -3.84 -2.69 6.35
CA TRP A 74 -3.98 -1.55 5.44
C TRP A 74 -2.69 -1.28 4.66
N ILE A 75 -1.51 -1.27 5.31
CA ILE A 75 -0.23 -1.09 4.62
C ILE A 75 -0.03 -2.18 3.56
N GLU A 76 -0.28 -3.44 3.92
CA GLU A 76 -0.18 -4.56 3.00
C GLU A 76 -1.15 -4.43 1.82
N SER A 77 -2.39 -3.98 2.06
CA SER A 77 -3.37 -3.76 1.00
C SER A 77 -2.97 -2.66 0.01
N THR A 78 -2.13 -1.72 0.43
CA THR A 78 -1.60 -0.65 -0.43
C THR A 78 -0.36 -1.08 -1.22
N ARG A 79 0.21 -2.25 -0.95
CA ARG A 79 1.33 -2.79 -1.70
C ARG A 79 0.88 -3.04 -3.15
N PRO A 80 1.52 -2.40 -4.15
CA PRO A 80 1.21 -2.69 -5.55
C PRO A 80 1.49 -4.17 -5.81
N ALA A 81 0.52 -4.86 -6.44
CA ALA A 81 0.68 -6.26 -6.79
C ALA A 81 1.90 -6.45 -7.71
N GLU A 82 2.84 -7.29 -7.28
CA GLU A 82 3.88 -7.83 -8.16
C GLU A 82 3.28 -9.02 -8.93
N PRO A 83 3.52 -9.17 -10.24
CA PRO A 83 4.44 -8.42 -11.07
C PRO A 83 3.87 -7.07 -11.53
N PRO A 84 4.73 -6.05 -11.76
CA PRO A 84 4.30 -4.81 -12.37
C PRO A 84 3.56 -5.13 -13.67
N PRO A 85 2.38 -4.52 -13.93
CA PRO A 85 1.64 -4.80 -15.15
C PRO A 85 2.58 -4.56 -16.34
N SER A 86 2.73 -5.56 -17.22
CA SER A 86 3.61 -5.46 -18.37
C SER A 86 3.27 -4.16 -19.09
N ARG A 87 4.25 -3.26 -19.23
CA ARG A 87 4.03 -1.95 -19.84
C ARG A 87 3.32 -2.19 -21.17
N ARG A 88 2.08 -1.68 -21.30
CA ARG A 88 1.34 -1.78 -22.56
C ARG A 88 2.28 -1.30 -23.68
N PRO A 89 2.37 -2.03 -24.80
CA PRO A 89 3.26 -1.65 -25.88
C PRO A 89 2.98 -0.18 -26.21
N ARG A 90 4.05 0.63 -26.28
CA ARG A 90 3.93 2.05 -26.56
C ARG A 90 3.13 2.17 -27.85
N GLY A 91 2.07 2.99 -27.82
CA GLY A 91 1.30 3.32 -29.00
C GLY A 91 2.13 4.16 -29.97
N ARG A 92 1.55 5.25 -30.48
CA ARG A 92 2.18 6.11 -31.48
C ARG A 92 3.70 6.32 -31.25
N PRO A 93 4.58 6.00 -32.22
CA PRO A 93 6.01 6.22 -32.13
C PRO A 93 6.33 7.67 -31.75
N THR A 94 7.39 7.84 -30.96
CA THR A 94 7.80 9.18 -30.51
C THR A 94 8.23 10.07 -31.68
N LYS A 95 8.19 11.39 -31.49
CA LYS A 95 8.67 12.35 -32.50
C LYS A 95 10.11 12.07 -32.94
N ALA A 96 10.95 11.56 -32.04
CA ALA A 96 12.32 11.15 -32.34
C ALA A 96 12.39 9.93 -33.28
N GLU A 97 11.58 8.89 -33.02
CA GLU A 97 11.48 7.72 -33.91
C GLU A 97 10.88 8.08 -35.28
N GLN A 98 9.92 9.00 -35.31
CA GLN A 98 9.37 9.52 -36.56
C GLN A 98 10.43 10.25 -37.38
N LEU A 99 11.25 11.11 -36.75
CA LEU A 99 12.33 11.82 -37.44
C LEU A 99 13.44 10.87 -37.91
N ALA A 100 13.77 9.84 -37.13
CA ALA A 100 14.70 8.80 -37.53
C ALA A 100 14.18 8.03 -38.76
N ARG A 101 12.89 7.65 -38.79
CA ARG A 101 12.27 7.03 -39.98
C ARG A 101 12.27 7.94 -41.20
N GLN A 102 12.02 9.24 -41.03
CA GLN A 102 12.09 10.20 -42.14
C GLN A 102 13.53 10.32 -42.68
N ARG A 103 14.53 10.35 -41.81
CA ARG A 103 15.94 10.36 -42.22
C ARG A 103 16.32 9.10 -42.98
N TRP A 104 15.92 7.93 -42.48
CA TRP A 104 16.14 6.64 -43.14
C TRP A 104 15.43 6.55 -44.51
N ALA A 105 14.17 6.98 -44.59
CA ALA A 105 13.41 7.00 -45.84
C ALA A 105 14.04 7.94 -46.88
N ASN A 106 14.52 9.11 -46.47
CA ASN A 106 15.23 10.03 -47.34
C ASN A 106 16.61 9.50 -47.76
N SER A 107 17.29 8.72 -46.93
CA SER A 107 18.58 8.10 -47.28
C SER A 107 18.45 6.84 -48.14
N ALA A 108 17.33 6.12 -48.07
CA ALA A 108 17.11 4.86 -48.78
C ALA A 108 16.53 5.05 -50.20
N GLY A 109 16.00 6.24 -50.53
CA GLY A 109 15.46 6.56 -51.85
C GLY A 109 16.48 7.14 -52.86
N GLY A 110 17.77 7.02 -52.58
CA GLY A 110 18.86 7.57 -53.39
C GLY A 110 19.81 6.51 -53.94
N ARG A 111 19.30 5.57 -54.72
CA ARG A 111 20.03 4.83 -55.78
C ARG A 111 19.09 4.46 -56.90
#